data_AF-A0A3D2S3G6-F1
#
_entry.id   AF-A0A3D2S3G6-F1
#
_cell.length_a   1.000
_cell.length_b   1.000
_cell.length_c   1.000
_cell.angle_alpha   90.00
_cell.angle_beta   90.00
_cell.angle_gamma   90.00
#
_symmetry.space_group_name_H-M   'P 1'
#
loop_
_entity.id
_entity.type
_entity.pdbx_description
1 polymer ?
#
loop_
_entity_poly.entity_id
_entity_poly.type
_entity_poly.pdbx_seq_one_letter_code
_entity_poly.pdbx_strand_id
1 'polypeptide(L)'
;MNRYLCLLLLVGISQKVMSQTPPVNEPNDATDLIEILVEDQEDGDFGFDTFLEQWELFIEEPLDLNHTSYEVLRSSGLFSEVQIRELIRHRELTGNLVEIYELQTLGSYSLNDIRRLQPFITTKQDAGSLGANLLTQHTTGRYTLFMRSTQVLEQQRGYQINDPTLTNPYLGNNQRW
;
A
#
# COMPACT_ATOMS: atom_id res chain seq x y z
N MET A 1 57.97 25.32 -18.81
CA MET A 1 56.82 25.54 -17.92
C MET A 1 55.52 24.88 -18.40
N ASN A 2 55.44 24.37 -19.63
CA ASN A 2 54.15 23.99 -20.27
C ASN A 2 53.81 22.49 -20.24
N ARG A 3 54.68 21.63 -19.70
CA ARG A 3 54.51 20.16 -19.72
C ARG A 3 53.71 19.60 -18.53
N TYR A 4 53.69 20.30 -17.40
CA TYR A 4 52.89 19.93 -16.22
C TYR A 4 51.48 20.54 -16.24
N LEU A 5 51.25 21.52 -17.12
CA LEU A 5 49.98 22.24 -17.23
C LEU A 5 48.87 21.35 -17.82
N CYS A 6 49.22 20.40 -18.71
CA CYS A 6 48.28 19.39 -19.21
C CYS A 6 47.93 18.31 -18.17
N LEU A 7 48.84 17.99 -17.25
CA LEU A 7 48.60 17.01 -16.18
C LEU A 7 47.71 17.57 -15.06
N LEU A 8 47.77 18.88 -14.82
CA LEU A 8 46.93 19.58 -13.83
C LEU A 8 45.50 19.81 -14.34
N LEU A 9 45.29 19.85 -15.66
CA LEU A 9 43.97 20.00 -16.28
C LEU A 9 43.17 18.68 -16.30
N LEU A 10 43.83 17.53 -16.17
CA LEU A 10 43.18 16.21 -16.21
C LEU A 10 42.62 15.76 -14.83
N VAL A 11 43.05 16.39 -13.74
CA VAL A 11 42.66 16.04 -12.36
C VAL A 11 41.41 16.80 -11.91
N GLY A 12 40.99 17.84 -12.64
CA GLY A 12 39.89 18.73 -12.25
C GLY A 12 38.47 18.30 -12.66
N ILE A 13 38.29 17.17 -13.34
CA ILE A 13 36.96 16.74 -13.84
C ILE A 13 36.32 15.66 -12.95
N SER A 14 36.99 15.22 -11.89
CA SER A 14 36.33 14.34 -10.92
C SER A 14 35.45 15.15 -9.97
N GLN A 15 34.14 14.88 -10.04
CA GLN A 15 33.03 15.29 -9.17
C GLN A 15 32.24 16.51 -9.69
N LYS A 16 30.95 16.41 -10.01
CA LYS A 16 29.90 15.60 -9.38
C LYS A 16 29.17 14.74 -10.39
N VAL A 17 29.13 13.44 -10.12
CA VAL A 17 28.07 12.59 -10.66
C VAL A 17 26.83 12.95 -9.84
N MET A 18 25.86 13.61 -10.46
CA MET A 18 24.48 13.47 -9.98
C MET A 18 24.15 11.99 -10.17
N SER A 19 24.01 11.28 -9.04
CA SER A 19 23.32 9.99 -9.06
C SER A 19 22.01 10.21 -9.82
N GLN A 20 21.79 9.41 -10.85
CA GLN A 20 20.46 9.28 -11.40
C GLN A 20 19.64 8.68 -10.27
N THR A 21 18.74 9.47 -9.67
CA THR A 21 17.51 8.86 -9.18
C THR A 21 16.93 8.15 -10.39
N PRO A 22 16.74 6.82 -10.36
CA PRO A 22 16.09 6.15 -11.46
C PRO A 22 14.83 6.95 -11.79
N PRO A 23 14.53 7.20 -13.09
CA PRO A 23 13.28 7.83 -13.42
C PRO A 23 12.19 7.03 -12.71
N VAL A 24 11.39 7.69 -11.87
CA VAL A 24 10.11 7.14 -11.37
C VAL A 24 9.22 7.05 -12.60
N ASN A 25 9.50 6.04 -13.40
CA ASN A 25 8.88 5.62 -14.66
C ASN A 25 9.56 4.28 -15.03
N GLU A 26 9.46 3.26 -14.16
CA GLU A 26 9.32 1.90 -14.68
C GLU A 26 7.82 1.65 -14.76
N PRO A 27 7.22 1.64 -15.96
CA PRO A 27 5.98 0.92 -16.14
C PRO A 27 6.28 -0.59 -16.01
N ASN A 28 5.46 -1.29 -15.23
CA ASN A 28 5.26 -2.75 -15.21
C ASN A 28 6.04 -3.56 -14.16
N ASP A 29 5.43 -3.68 -12.97
CA ASP A 29 5.27 -4.95 -12.26
C ASP A 29 4.28 -4.72 -11.12
N ALA A 30 4.54 -3.73 -10.25
CA ALA A 30 3.69 -3.49 -9.10
C ALA A 30 2.33 -2.87 -9.47
N THR A 31 2.30 -1.91 -10.40
CA THR A 31 1.05 -1.33 -10.93
C THR A 31 0.23 -2.36 -11.71
N ASP A 32 0.89 -3.21 -12.49
CA ASP A 32 0.24 -4.27 -13.28
C ASP A 32 -0.28 -5.38 -12.36
N LEU A 33 0.45 -5.71 -11.29
CA LEU A 33 0.01 -6.65 -10.26
C LEU A 33 -1.16 -6.10 -9.45
N ILE A 34 -1.15 -4.80 -9.18
CA ILE A 34 -2.31 -4.11 -8.64
C ILE A 34 -3.46 -4.29 -9.63
N GLU A 35 -3.34 -3.92 -10.91
CA GLU A 35 -4.42 -4.11 -11.91
C GLU A 35 -4.94 -5.55 -12.00
N ILE A 36 -4.08 -6.57 -11.88
CA ILE A 36 -4.48 -7.99 -11.84
C ILE A 36 -5.25 -8.33 -10.55
N LEU A 37 -4.78 -7.87 -9.38
CA LEU A 37 -5.46 -8.08 -8.10
C LEU A 37 -6.86 -7.46 -8.07
N VAL A 38 -7.01 -6.39 -8.83
CA VAL A 38 -8.22 -5.58 -8.96
C VAL A 38 -9.25 -6.29 -9.82
N GLU A 39 -8.81 -6.83 -10.96
CA GLU A 39 -9.64 -7.62 -11.88
C GLU A 39 -10.14 -8.91 -11.19
N ASP A 40 -9.36 -9.51 -10.28
CA ASP A 40 -9.77 -10.70 -9.52
C ASP A 40 -10.82 -10.39 -8.43
N GLN A 41 -11.09 -9.12 -8.11
CA GLN A 41 -12.02 -8.67 -7.05
C GLN A 41 -13.38 -8.13 -7.55
N GLU A 42 -13.78 -8.44 -8.79
CA GLU A 42 -14.99 -7.90 -9.48
C GLU A 42 -16.34 -8.01 -8.72
N ASP A 43 -16.44 -8.74 -7.61
CA ASP A 43 -17.67 -8.88 -6.81
C ASP A 43 -17.88 -7.79 -5.73
N GLY A 44 -16.98 -6.81 -5.58
CA GLY A 44 -17.03 -5.81 -4.50
C GLY A 44 -17.27 -4.36 -4.93
N ASP A 45 -18.52 -3.89 -4.90
CA ASP A 45 -18.94 -2.47 -5.09
C ASP A 45 -18.46 -1.50 -3.96
N PHE A 46 -17.42 -1.85 -3.19
CA PHE A 46 -17.02 -1.10 -1.99
C PHE A 46 -15.51 -0.85 -1.91
N GLY A 47 -15.13 0.43 -1.89
CA GLY A 47 -13.88 0.89 -1.30
C GLY A 47 -12.60 0.55 -2.07
N PHE A 48 -12.73 0.14 -3.32
CA PHE A 48 -11.63 -0.28 -4.18
C PHE A 48 -10.49 0.75 -4.30
N ASP A 49 -10.81 2.03 -4.53
CA ASP A 49 -9.82 3.12 -4.54
C ASP A 49 -9.01 3.21 -3.24
N THR A 50 -9.62 2.85 -2.10
CA THR A 50 -8.95 2.86 -0.79
C THR A 50 -7.95 1.71 -0.66
N PHE A 51 -8.23 0.54 -1.23
CA PHE A 51 -7.27 -0.57 -1.25
C PHE A 51 -6.10 -0.28 -2.19
N LEU A 52 -6.37 0.33 -3.36
CA LEU A 52 -5.31 0.77 -4.27
C LEU A 52 -4.29 1.68 -3.58
N GLU A 53 -4.75 2.77 -2.98
CA GLU A 53 -3.90 3.72 -2.25
C GLU A 53 -3.16 3.03 -1.10
N GLN A 54 -3.79 2.07 -0.43
CA GLN A 54 -3.17 1.29 0.64
C GLN A 54 -2.07 0.34 0.13
N TRP A 55 -2.28 -0.31 -1.01
CA TRP A 55 -1.31 -1.22 -1.60
C TRP A 55 -0.08 -0.48 -2.14
N GLU A 56 -0.28 0.72 -2.70
CA GLU A 56 0.83 1.62 -3.04
C GLU A 56 1.69 1.94 -1.82
N LEU A 57 1.07 2.21 -0.67
CA LEU A 57 1.80 2.42 0.58
C LEU A 57 2.57 1.18 1.03
N PHE A 58 2.02 -0.03 0.84
CA PHE A 58 2.69 -1.28 1.18
C PHE A 58 3.87 -1.62 0.27
N ILE A 59 3.93 -1.08 -0.96
CA ILE A 59 5.12 -1.21 -1.80
C ILE A 59 6.28 -0.40 -1.20
N GLU A 60 6.00 0.78 -0.68
CA GLU A 60 7.01 1.62 -0.03
C GLU A 60 7.35 1.16 1.39
N GLU A 61 6.36 0.65 2.13
CA GLU A 61 6.47 0.18 3.50
C GLU A 61 5.77 -1.19 3.66
N PRO A 62 6.48 -2.29 3.33
CA PRO A 62 5.90 -3.63 3.33
C PRO A 62 5.39 -4.07 4.69
N LEU A 63 4.30 -4.83 4.68
CA LEU A 63 3.66 -5.33 5.89
C LEU A 63 4.49 -6.45 6.54
N ASP A 64 4.89 -6.27 7.79
CA ASP A 64 5.65 -7.28 8.55
C ASP A 64 4.75 -8.42 9.06
N LEU A 65 4.84 -9.58 8.43
CA LEU A 65 4.02 -10.74 8.78
C LEU A 65 4.27 -11.28 10.19
N ASN A 66 5.44 -11.04 10.77
CA ASN A 66 5.80 -11.55 12.09
C ASN A 66 5.23 -10.73 13.24
N HIS A 67 4.91 -9.45 13.01
CA HIS A 67 4.45 -8.53 14.05
C HIS A 67 3.07 -7.91 13.77
N THR A 68 2.45 -8.20 12.62
CA THR A 68 1.13 -7.69 12.27
C THR A 68 0.00 -8.45 12.96
N SER A 69 -1.09 -7.75 13.33
CA SER A 69 -2.30 -8.34 13.94
C SER A 69 -3.27 -8.89 12.90
N TYR A 70 -4.23 -9.71 13.34
CA TYR A 70 -5.29 -10.25 12.49
C TYR A 70 -6.10 -9.13 11.81
N GLU A 71 -6.45 -8.09 12.56
CA GLU A 71 -7.25 -6.97 12.08
C GLU A 71 -6.54 -6.20 10.97
N VAL A 72 -5.23 -5.99 11.11
CA VAL A 72 -4.43 -5.29 10.10
C VAL A 72 -4.32 -6.15 8.84
N LEU A 73 -4.04 -7.45 8.97
CA LEU A 73 -4.00 -8.38 7.83
C LEU A 73 -5.35 -8.49 7.12
N ARG A 74 -6.46 -8.39 7.84
CA ARG A 74 -7.80 -8.38 7.26
C ARG A 74 -8.10 -7.07 6.55
N SER A 75 -7.74 -5.95 7.17
CA SER A 75 -7.96 -4.61 6.60
C SER A 75 -7.11 -4.31 5.39
N SER A 76 -6.01 -5.05 5.17
CA SER A 76 -5.13 -4.84 4.01
C SER A 76 -5.76 -5.30 2.69
N GLY A 77 -6.77 -6.17 2.72
CA GLY A 77 -7.38 -6.73 1.51
C GLY A 77 -6.46 -7.65 0.69
N LEU A 78 -5.24 -7.93 1.15
CA LEU A 78 -4.25 -8.75 0.43
C LEU A 78 -4.48 -10.26 0.63
N PHE A 79 -5.11 -10.65 1.73
CA PHE A 79 -5.24 -12.04 2.17
C PHE A 79 -6.69 -12.46 2.35
N SER A 80 -6.98 -13.72 2.04
CA SER A 80 -8.25 -14.33 2.40
C SER A 80 -8.32 -14.67 3.89
N GLU A 81 -9.53 -14.80 4.42
CA GLU A 81 -9.80 -15.20 5.80
C GLU A 81 -9.12 -16.52 6.22
N VAL A 82 -8.98 -17.47 5.30
CA VAL A 82 -8.31 -18.75 5.56
C VAL A 82 -6.80 -18.54 5.70
N GLN A 83 -6.21 -17.79 4.77
CA GLN A 83 -4.78 -17.45 4.77
C GLN A 83 -4.37 -16.74 6.07
N ILE A 84 -5.14 -15.74 6.50
CA ILE A 84 -4.86 -15.00 7.74
C ILE A 84 -4.86 -15.96 8.95
N ARG A 85 -5.87 -16.82 9.07
CA ARG A 85 -5.96 -17.76 10.20
C ARG A 85 -4.83 -18.79 10.21
N GLU A 86 -4.46 -19.33 9.04
CA GLU A 86 -3.33 -20.26 8.95
C GLU A 86 -2.01 -19.59 9.35
N LEU A 87 -1.76 -18.37 8.87
CA LEU A 87 -0.56 -17.60 9.22
C LEU A 87 -0.46 -17.31 10.73
N ILE A 88 -1.54 -16.82 11.34
CA ILE A 88 -1.58 -16.53 12.78
C ILE A 88 -1.35 -17.81 13.59
N ARG A 89 -2.01 -18.90 13.21
CA ARG A 89 -1.85 -20.21 13.87
C ARG A 89 -0.42 -20.74 13.74
N HIS A 90 0.20 -20.59 12.57
CA HIS A 90 1.59 -20.98 12.35
C HIS A 90 2.50 -20.23 13.32
N ARG A 91 2.37 -18.90 13.40
CA ARG A 91 3.15 -18.06 14.32
C ARG A 91 3.01 -18.47 15.79
N GLU A 92 1.81 -18.87 16.20
CA GLU A 92 1.56 -19.36 17.56
C GLU A 92 2.22 -20.72 17.86
N LEU A 93 2.35 -21.59 16.85
CA LEU A 93 2.85 -22.96 17.01
C LEU A 93 4.37 -23.08 16.79
N THR A 94 4.90 -22.39 15.79
CA THR A 94 6.31 -22.51 15.35
C THR A 94 7.13 -21.26 15.66
N GLY A 95 6.49 -20.14 15.98
CA GLY A 95 7.14 -18.84 16.15
C GLY A 95 7.21 -18.06 14.84
N ASN A 96 8.10 -17.06 14.81
CA ASN A 96 8.23 -16.15 13.67
C ASN A 96 8.72 -16.85 12.40
N LEU A 97 8.18 -16.42 11.26
CA LEU A 97 8.67 -16.79 9.93
C LEU A 97 10.11 -16.32 9.76
N VAL A 98 10.98 -17.20 9.29
CA VAL A 98 12.38 -16.88 9.00
C VAL A 98 12.50 -16.16 7.65
N GLU A 99 11.75 -16.61 6.65
CA GLU A 99 11.73 -16.07 5.30
C GLU A 99 10.31 -16.15 4.72
N ILE A 100 9.97 -15.25 3.79
CA ILE A 100 8.63 -15.17 3.18
C ILE A 100 8.19 -16.51 2.56
N TYR A 101 9.13 -17.26 1.98
CA TYR A 101 8.84 -18.55 1.34
C TYR A 101 8.41 -19.65 2.30
N GLU A 102 8.56 -19.47 3.60
CA GLU A 102 8.02 -20.39 4.61
C GLU A 102 6.48 -20.49 4.55
N LEU A 103 5.81 -19.47 3.98
CA LEU A 103 4.38 -19.52 3.68
C LEU A 103 3.99 -20.73 2.81
N GLN A 104 4.90 -21.31 2.02
CA GLN A 104 4.64 -22.53 1.24
C GLN A 104 4.33 -23.76 2.11
N THR A 105 4.66 -23.72 3.39
CA THR A 105 4.32 -24.78 4.35
C THR A 105 2.85 -24.74 4.78
N LEU A 106 2.17 -23.61 4.52
CA LEU A 106 0.77 -23.39 4.82
C LEU A 106 -0.10 -23.80 3.62
N GLY A 107 -1.11 -24.62 3.87
CA GLY A 107 -1.92 -25.26 2.83
C GLY A 107 -2.71 -24.26 1.97
N SER A 108 -3.02 -23.07 2.52
CA SER A 108 -3.77 -22.03 1.81
C SER A 108 -2.92 -21.12 0.90
N TYR A 109 -1.61 -21.35 0.80
CA TYR A 109 -0.70 -20.50 0.03
C TYR A 109 -0.10 -21.26 -1.14
N SER A 110 -0.39 -20.82 -2.36
CA SER A 110 0.31 -21.30 -3.55
C SER A 110 1.57 -20.47 -3.83
N LEU A 111 2.49 -21.01 -4.64
CA LEU A 111 3.65 -20.25 -5.11
C LEU A 111 3.25 -18.99 -5.90
N ASN A 112 2.09 -19.02 -6.56
CA ASN A 112 1.55 -17.86 -7.26
C ASN A 112 1.11 -16.78 -6.25
N ASP A 113 0.39 -17.17 -5.19
CA ASP A 113 -0.02 -16.25 -4.13
C ASP A 113 1.17 -15.57 -3.48
N ILE A 114 2.21 -16.34 -3.16
CA ILE A 114 3.40 -15.79 -2.51
C ILE A 114 4.10 -14.77 -3.41
N ARG A 115 4.22 -15.04 -4.71
CA ARG A 115 4.82 -14.09 -5.67
C ARG A 115 4.00 -12.82 -5.79
N ARG A 116 2.68 -12.94 -5.83
CA ARG A 116 1.75 -11.79 -5.88
C ARG A 116 1.83 -10.94 -4.61
N LEU A 117 2.00 -11.58 -3.46
CA LEU A 117 2.09 -10.90 -2.17
C LEU A 117 3.47 -10.28 -1.90
N GLN A 118 4.54 -10.88 -2.44
CA GLN A 118 5.93 -10.53 -2.19
C GLN A 118 6.24 -9.02 -2.21
N PRO A 119 5.73 -8.19 -3.14
CA PRO A 119 6.02 -6.75 -3.14
C PRO A 119 5.39 -5.99 -1.96
N PHE A 120 4.37 -6.54 -1.31
CA PHE A 120 3.59 -5.87 -0.26
C PHE A 120 3.93 -6.33 1.17
N ILE A 121 4.77 -7.36 1.32
CA ILE A 121 4.99 -8.06 2.60
C ILE A 121 6.48 -8.24 2.90
N THR A 122 6.82 -8.32 4.18
CA THR A 122 8.17 -8.65 4.64
C THR A 122 8.11 -9.58 5.87
N THR A 123 9.18 -10.35 6.09
CA THR A 123 9.42 -11.05 7.36
C THR A 123 10.54 -10.42 8.17
N LYS A 124 11.29 -9.49 7.56
CA LYS A 124 12.41 -8.78 8.17
C LYS A 124 11.91 -7.41 8.58
N GLN A 125 12.01 -7.10 9.87
CA GLN A 125 12.00 -5.72 10.30
C GLN A 125 13.21 -5.05 9.67
N ASP A 126 12.99 -4.06 8.82
CA ASP A 126 14.03 -3.10 8.54
C ASP A 126 14.52 -2.58 9.89
N ALA A 127 15.79 -2.86 10.20
CA ALA A 127 16.42 -2.55 11.48
C ALA A 127 16.41 -1.03 11.80
N GLY A 128 15.99 -0.19 10.85
CA GLY A 128 15.72 1.23 11.05
C GLY A 128 14.44 1.54 11.83
N SER A 129 13.47 0.62 11.91
CA SER A 129 12.17 0.86 12.57
C SER A 129 12.19 0.63 14.09
N LEU A 130 12.99 -0.32 14.58
CA LEU A 130 13.04 -0.68 16.00
C LEU A 130 13.85 0.29 16.89
N GLY A 131 14.54 1.27 16.29
CA GLY A 131 15.41 2.21 17.01
C GLY A 131 15.08 3.68 16.75
N ALA A 132 13.99 3.98 16.04
CA ALA A 132 13.58 5.36 15.79
C ALA A 132 13.07 5.95 17.10
N ASN A 133 13.87 6.85 17.68
CA ASN A 133 13.51 7.72 18.80
C ASN A 133 12.08 8.28 18.59
N LEU A 134 11.25 8.38 19.62
CA LEU A 134 9.87 8.89 19.49
C LEU A 134 9.86 10.28 18.79
N LEU A 135 10.92 11.08 18.98
CA LEU A 135 11.13 12.34 18.26
C LEU A 135 11.36 12.17 16.74
N THR A 136 12.07 11.13 16.31
CA THR A 136 12.26 10.80 14.89
C THR A 136 11.00 10.24 14.27
N GLN A 137 10.21 9.45 15.01
CA GLN A 137 8.94 8.93 14.52
C GLN A 137 7.89 10.05 14.32
N HIS A 138 7.90 11.10 15.14
CA HIS A 138 7.03 12.27 14.93
C HIS A 138 7.48 13.18 13.77
N THR A 139 8.78 13.23 13.47
CA THR A 139 9.32 14.07 12.37
C THR A 139 9.41 13.34 11.03
N THR A 140 9.48 12.01 11.03
CA THR A 140 9.54 11.16 9.82
C THR A 140 8.24 10.36 9.58
N GLY A 141 7.27 10.43 10.51
CA GLY A 141 5.98 9.76 10.38
C GLY A 141 5.17 10.31 9.20
N ARG A 142 4.73 9.42 8.32
CA ARG A 142 3.82 9.74 7.21
C ARG A 142 2.40 9.79 7.76
N TYR A 143 1.76 10.97 7.69
CA TYR A 143 0.37 11.16 8.08
C TYR A 143 -0.48 11.31 6.82
N THR A 144 -1.38 10.36 6.58
CA THR A 144 -2.31 10.41 5.45
C THR A 144 -3.74 10.62 5.98
N LEU A 145 -4.41 11.68 5.50
CA LEU A 145 -5.80 11.99 5.84
C LEU A 145 -6.68 11.72 4.61
N PHE A 146 -7.59 10.76 4.74
CA PHE A 146 -8.56 10.43 3.69
C PHE A 146 -9.89 11.14 3.95
N MET A 147 -10.40 11.87 2.96
CA MET A 147 -11.73 12.50 2.99
C MET A 147 -12.48 12.14 1.71
N ARG A 148 -13.65 11.51 1.84
CA ARG A 148 -14.53 11.13 0.73
C ARG A 148 -15.89 11.80 0.93
N SER A 149 -16.47 12.34 -0.14
CA SER A 149 -17.84 12.86 -0.17
C SER A 149 -18.44 12.53 -1.53
N THR A 150 -19.53 11.78 -1.54
CA THR A 150 -20.21 11.35 -2.77
C THR A 150 -21.55 12.06 -2.90
N GLN A 151 -21.88 12.56 -4.10
CA GLN A 151 -23.15 13.21 -4.38
C GLN A 151 -23.73 12.73 -5.70
N VAL A 152 -25.04 12.45 -5.71
CA VAL A 152 -25.77 12.20 -6.96
C VAL A 152 -26.05 13.55 -7.63
N LEU A 153 -25.60 13.74 -8.87
CA LEU A 153 -25.82 14.99 -9.61
C LEU A 153 -27.29 15.18 -10.01
N GLU A 154 -28.00 14.07 -10.24
CA GLU A 154 -29.43 14.10 -10.52
C GLU A 154 -30.24 14.42 -9.25
N GLN A 155 -31.24 15.30 -9.40
CA GLN A 155 -32.10 15.69 -8.30
C GLN A 155 -33.07 14.56 -7.95
N GLN A 156 -32.71 13.77 -6.95
CA GLN A 156 -33.53 12.68 -6.42
C GLN A 156 -34.90 13.19 -5.95
N ARG A 157 -35.98 12.48 -6.34
CA ARG A 157 -37.37 12.86 -6.05
C ARG A 157 -37.60 13.21 -4.59
N GLY A 158 -37.03 12.46 -3.65
CA GLY A 158 -37.20 12.68 -2.20
C GLY A 158 -36.70 14.03 -1.67
N TYR A 159 -35.84 14.74 -2.41
CA TYR A 159 -35.32 16.08 -2.06
C TYR A 159 -35.99 17.19 -2.90
N GLN A 160 -37.02 16.86 -3.69
CA GLN A 160 -37.78 17.84 -4.48
C GLN A 160 -38.89 18.44 -3.62
N ILE A 161 -38.58 19.56 -2.96
CA ILE A 161 -39.51 20.27 -2.06
C ILE A 161 -40.78 20.76 -2.79
N ASN A 162 -40.69 20.97 -4.11
CA ASN A 162 -41.77 21.48 -4.94
C ASN A 162 -42.65 20.39 -5.59
N ASP A 163 -42.40 19.10 -5.33
CA ASP A 163 -43.22 18.01 -5.89
C ASP A 163 -44.52 17.86 -5.09
N PRO A 164 -45.70 18.15 -5.67
CA PRO A 164 -46.99 18.11 -4.99
C PRO A 164 -47.43 16.68 -4.61
N THR A 165 -46.73 15.65 -5.08
CA THR A 165 -47.00 14.25 -4.73
C THR A 165 -46.29 13.81 -3.46
N LEU A 166 -45.34 14.60 -2.92
CA LEU A 166 -44.60 14.30 -1.71
C LEU A 166 -45.26 14.91 -0.48
N THR A 167 -45.65 14.07 0.48
CA THR A 167 -46.24 14.52 1.75
C THR A 167 -45.20 15.05 2.75
N ASN A 168 -43.94 14.59 2.66
CA ASN A 168 -42.83 15.04 3.51
C ASN A 168 -41.49 14.93 2.75
N PRO A 169 -41.07 15.98 2.03
CA PRO A 169 -39.76 16.01 1.39
C PRO A 169 -38.62 16.12 2.41
N TYR A 170 -37.47 15.53 2.11
CA TYR A 170 -36.27 15.63 2.94
C TYR A 170 -35.62 17.01 2.78
N LEU A 171 -35.37 17.68 3.91
CA LEU A 171 -34.73 19.01 3.97
C LEU A 171 -33.18 18.96 3.97
N GLY A 172 -32.59 17.76 4.03
CA GLY A 172 -31.14 17.56 4.02
C GLY A 172 -30.51 17.69 2.64
N ASN A 173 -29.19 17.50 2.57
CA ASN A 173 -28.47 17.36 1.29
C ASN A 173 -28.49 15.91 0.82
N ASN A 174 -28.35 15.68 -0.48
CA ASN A 174 -28.22 14.34 -1.07
C ASN A 174 -26.78 13.82 -1.04
N GLN A 175 -25.95 14.39 -0.15
CA GLN A 175 -24.54 14.02 0.01
C GLN A 175 -24.43 12.82 0.94
N ARG A 176 -23.62 11.85 0.54
CA ARG A 176 -23.23 10.70 1.34
C ARG A 176 -21.78 10.92 1.78
N TRP A 177 -21.56 10.84 3.08
CA TRP A 177 -20.26 10.93 3.73
C TRP A 177 -19.66 9.54 3.92
#